data_AF-C0B6W5-F1
#
_entry.id   AF-C0B6W5-F1
#
_cell.length_a   1.000
_cell.length_b   1.000
_cell.length_c   1.000
_cell.angle_alpha   90.00
_cell.angle_beta   90.00
_cell.angle_gamma   90.00
#
_symmetry.space_group_name_H-M   'P 1'
#
loop_
_entity.id
_entity.type
_entity.pdbx_description
1 polymer ?
#
loop_
_entity_poly.entity_id
_entity_poly.type
_entity_poly.pdbx_seq_one_letter_code
_entity_poly.pdbx_strand_id
1 'polypeptide(L)'
;MKVAFQDFGYRLNALSAECFFVNGVFLVEGVSEVLFYTALAKEIGVDLDRTNISILSVEGVGFKPYIAVCNALNISWVMRTDNDVFAKPNKKPTKNYYAGISRVMGILTQFKDEDNELIKYWNEHDNENEWEYKKKPPKEAIDLNTYIREEITQYGIYLSMFDLETDLAKSSIKNILKEYYGKKRENSLIKAMQTHKAKNMMDFLSKKRSELGVLREDDISKPLIALRSSVEERIHPKHD
;
A
#
# COMPACT_ATOMS: atom_id res chain seq x y z
N MET A 1 9.95 -23.18 5.84
CA MET A 1 11.17 -22.40 6.21
C MET A 1 12.20 -22.37 5.08
N LYS A 2 12.85 -23.49 4.72
CA LYS A 2 13.89 -23.51 3.65
C LYS A 2 13.48 -22.87 2.31
N VAL A 3 12.26 -23.11 1.83
CA VAL A 3 11.77 -22.57 0.54
C VAL A 3 11.57 -21.05 0.59
N ALA A 4 10.93 -20.54 1.65
CA ALA A 4 10.76 -19.09 1.85
C ALA A 4 12.11 -18.36 1.95
N PHE A 5 13.10 -18.97 2.62
CA PHE A 5 14.46 -18.43 2.68
C PHE A 5 15.22 -18.54 1.35
N GLN A 6 14.95 -19.54 0.50
CA GLN A 6 15.56 -19.64 -0.83
C GLN A 6 14.99 -18.60 -1.80
N ASP A 7 13.67 -18.42 -1.85
CA ASP A 7 13.03 -17.40 -2.69
C ASP A 7 13.40 -15.97 -2.25
N PHE A 8 13.58 -15.77 -0.94
CA PHE A 8 14.10 -14.53 -0.37
C PHE A 8 15.61 -14.37 -0.62
N GLY A 9 16.37 -15.47 -0.61
CA GLY A 9 17.80 -15.56 -0.93
C GLY A 9 18.18 -14.97 -2.29
N TYR A 10 17.30 -15.11 -3.29
CA TYR A 10 17.50 -14.49 -4.60
C TYR A 10 17.20 -12.98 -4.65
N ARG A 11 16.49 -12.45 -3.64
CA ARG A 11 16.15 -11.02 -3.48
C ARG A 11 16.92 -10.37 -2.32
N LEU A 12 18.00 -11.01 -1.88
CA LEU A 12 18.76 -10.63 -0.70
C LEU A 12 19.65 -9.40 -0.99
N ASN A 13 18.98 -8.26 -1.26
CA ASN A 13 19.57 -6.92 -1.18
C ASN A 13 19.69 -6.52 0.29
N ALA A 14 20.48 -5.50 0.63
CA ALA A 14 20.60 -4.99 2.00
C ALA A 14 19.24 -4.71 2.70
N LEU A 15 18.18 -4.36 1.94
CA LEU A 15 16.80 -4.19 2.42
C LEU A 15 16.21 -5.44 3.10
N SER A 16 16.68 -6.63 2.73
CA SER A 16 16.23 -7.91 3.28
C SER A 16 16.84 -8.20 4.66
N ALA A 17 18.04 -7.68 4.93
CA ALA A 17 18.75 -7.83 6.20
C ALA A 17 18.18 -6.89 7.28
N GLU A 18 17.71 -5.71 6.88
CA GLU A 18 17.09 -4.72 7.77
C GLU A 18 15.84 -5.28 8.48
N CYS A 19 15.03 -6.08 7.78
CA CYS A 19 13.89 -6.76 8.37
C CYS A 19 14.24 -7.56 9.64
N PHE A 20 15.46 -8.10 9.77
CA PHE A 20 15.81 -8.91 10.94
C PHE A 20 15.97 -8.10 12.24
N PHE A 21 16.08 -6.77 12.16
CA PHE A 21 16.41 -5.92 13.30
C PHE A 21 15.34 -4.88 13.63
N VAL A 22 14.22 -4.86 12.91
CA VAL A 22 13.14 -3.87 13.06
C VAL A 22 11.98 -4.41 13.89
N ASN A 23 11.28 -3.51 14.58
CA ASN A 23 10.06 -3.86 15.30
C ASN A 23 8.85 -3.94 14.35
N GLY A 24 8.88 -3.16 13.26
CA GLY A 24 7.85 -3.25 12.23
C GLY A 24 8.29 -2.78 10.84
N VAL A 25 7.56 -3.24 9.83
CA VAL A 25 7.85 -2.96 8.42
C VAL A 25 6.62 -2.41 7.71
N PHE A 26 6.77 -1.27 7.04
CA PHE A 26 5.79 -0.76 6.08
C PHE A 26 6.25 -1.08 4.65
N LEU A 27 5.60 -2.06 4.02
CA LEU A 27 5.87 -2.47 2.65
C LEU A 27 5.11 -1.59 1.64
N VAL A 28 5.81 -1.05 0.66
CA VAL A 28 5.24 -0.21 -0.42
C VAL A 28 5.75 -0.64 -1.79
N GLU A 29 5.10 -0.22 -2.87
CA GLU A 29 5.47 -0.66 -4.22
C GLU A 29 6.81 -0.11 -4.71
N GLY A 30 7.10 1.17 -4.42
CA GLY A 30 8.19 1.88 -5.06
C GLY A 30 8.89 2.93 -4.19
N VAL A 31 9.91 3.54 -4.79
CA VAL A 31 10.77 4.54 -4.13
C VAL A 31 10.02 5.83 -3.81
N SER A 32 9.05 6.22 -4.64
CA SER A 32 8.20 7.40 -4.39
C SER A 32 7.45 7.31 -3.07
N GLU A 33 6.89 6.15 -2.78
CA GLU A 33 6.14 5.82 -1.58
C GLU A 33 7.07 5.84 -0.36
N VAL A 34 8.28 5.27 -0.48
CA VAL A 34 9.29 5.30 0.60
C VAL A 34 9.63 6.75 0.97
N LEU A 35 9.93 7.60 -0.03
CA LEU A 35 10.25 9.01 0.20
C LEU A 35 9.07 9.75 0.85
N PHE A 36 7.86 9.54 0.32
CA PHE A 36 6.65 10.17 0.82
C PHE A 36 6.35 9.79 2.27
N TYR A 37 6.30 8.49 2.58
CA TYR A 37 5.93 8.03 3.92
C TYR A 37 7.01 8.34 4.96
N THR A 38 8.29 8.34 4.58
CA THR A 38 9.37 8.78 5.48
C THR A 38 9.21 10.25 5.84
N ALA A 39 8.87 11.10 4.87
CA ALA A 39 8.62 12.51 5.13
C ALA A 39 7.35 12.72 5.96
N LEU A 40 6.26 12.05 5.59
CA LEU A 40 4.96 12.13 6.27
C LEU A 40 5.08 11.72 7.74
N ALA A 41 5.79 10.62 8.04
CA ALA A 41 5.94 10.09 9.39
C ALA A 41 6.34 11.17 10.40
N LYS A 42 7.37 11.96 10.05
CA LYS A 42 7.83 13.07 10.91
C LYS A 42 6.74 14.11 11.15
N GLU A 43 6.03 14.51 10.09
CA GLU A 43 5.03 15.60 10.18
C GLU A 43 3.75 15.17 10.90
N ILE A 44 3.43 13.88 10.92
CA ILE A 44 2.29 13.35 11.68
C ILE A 44 2.68 12.82 13.07
N GLY A 45 3.93 13.00 13.49
CA GLY A 45 4.43 12.61 14.82
C GLY A 45 4.63 11.10 14.99
N VAL A 46 4.90 10.37 13.92
CA VAL A 46 5.36 8.98 13.95
C VAL A 46 6.90 9.00 13.87
N ASP A 47 7.53 8.75 15.01
CA ASP A 47 8.99 8.66 15.11
C ASP A 47 9.45 7.25 14.70
N LEU A 48 9.87 7.10 13.44
CA LEU A 48 10.33 5.84 12.86
C LEU A 48 11.55 5.26 13.59
N ASP A 49 12.47 6.11 14.02
CA ASP A 49 13.69 5.68 14.70
C ASP A 49 13.38 5.17 16.10
N ARG A 50 12.59 5.92 16.88
CA ARG A 50 12.16 5.52 18.24
C ARG A 50 11.35 4.23 18.23
N THR A 51 10.49 4.07 17.23
CA THR A 51 9.66 2.86 17.08
C THR A 51 10.40 1.72 16.40
N ASN A 52 11.57 1.98 15.82
CA ASN A 52 12.34 1.03 15.01
C ASN A 52 11.49 0.43 13.88
N ILE A 53 10.79 1.30 13.15
CA ILE A 53 9.97 0.97 11.99
C ILE A 53 10.72 1.34 10.72
N SER A 54 10.80 0.41 9.77
CA SER A 54 11.36 0.65 8.45
C SER A 54 10.29 0.67 7.36
N ILE A 55 10.49 1.52 6.35
CA ILE A 55 9.62 1.63 5.17
C ILE A 55 10.39 1.06 3.98
N LEU A 56 9.91 -0.04 3.43
CA LEU A 56 10.63 -0.82 2.43
C LEU A 56 9.84 -0.92 1.12
N SER A 57 10.50 -0.58 0.02
CA SER A 57 9.98 -0.81 -1.33
C SER A 57 10.17 -2.27 -1.72
N VAL A 58 9.11 -2.91 -2.24
CA VAL A 58 9.19 -4.27 -2.82
C VAL A 58 9.52 -4.25 -4.33
N GLU A 59 9.80 -3.06 -4.87
CA GLU A 59 10.18 -2.81 -6.27
C GLU A 59 9.17 -3.38 -7.28
N GLY A 60 7.89 -3.06 -7.05
CA GLY A 60 6.74 -3.51 -7.82
C GLY A 60 5.66 -4.08 -6.91
N VAL A 61 5.13 -5.25 -7.28
CA VAL A 61 3.97 -5.86 -6.60
C VAL A 61 4.30 -7.19 -5.90
N GLY A 62 5.60 -7.45 -5.68
CA GLY A 62 6.13 -8.70 -5.15
C GLY A 62 6.14 -8.79 -3.62
N PHE A 63 5.03 -8.49 -2.94
CA PHE A 63 4.94 -8.43 -1.47
C PHE A 63 5.13 -9.77 -0.76
N LYS A 64 4.70 -10.87 -1.39
CA LYS A 64 4.60 -12.21 -0.78
C LYS A 64 5.86 -12.72 -0.07
N PRO A 65 7.07 -12.60 -0.63
CA PRO A 65 8.28 -13.06 0.06
C PRO A 65 8.62 -12.23 1.31
N TYR A 66 8.41 -10.91 1.26
CA TYR A 66 8.65 -10.02 2.41
C TYR A 66 7.70 -10.32 3.56
N ILE A 67 6.41 -10.50 3.25
CA ILE A 67 5.39 -10.87 4.24
C ILE A 67 5.69 -12.23 4.86
N ALA A 68 6.12 -13.22 4.06
CA ALA A 68 6.50 -14.54 4.57
C ALA A 68 7.65 -14.45 5.59
N VAL A 69 8.65 -13.59 5.33
CA VAL A 69 9.76 -13.35 6.27
C VAL A 69 9.27 -12.63 7.53
N CYS A 70 8.47 -11.57 7.38
CA CYS A 70 7.91 -10.84 8.53
C CYS A 70 7.11 -11.78 9.44
N ASN A 71 6.24 -12.61 8.86
CA ASN A 71 5.46 -13.61 9.61
C ASN A 71 6.37 -14.65 10.29
N ALA A 72 7.38 -15.17 9.59
CA ALA A 72 8.29 -16.17 10.15
C ALA A 72 9.15 -15.64 11.31
N LEU A 73 9.48 -14.35 11.28
CA LEU A 73 10.25 -13.67 12.33
C LEU A 73 9.34 -12.99 13.38
N ASN A 74 8.02 -13.15 13.25
CA ASN A 74 7.02 -12.46 14.06
C ASN A 74 7.31 -10.95 14.14
N ILE A 75 7.44 -10.28 12.99
CA ILE A 75 7.63 -8.82 12.86
C ILE A 75 6.28 -8.20 12.46
N SER A 76 5.88 -7.12 13.12
CA SER A 76 4.64 -6.40 12.76
C SER A 76 4.81 -5.80 11.37
N TRP A 77 3.82 -5.93 10.50
CA TRP A 77 3.91 -5.34 9.17
C TRP A 77 2.58 -4.78 8.71
N VAL A 78 2.66 -3.77 7.85
CA VAL A 78 1.57 -3.33 7.01
C VAL A 78 2.07 -3.20 5.58
N MET A 79 1.16 -3.24 4.62
CA MET A 79 1.48 -2.95 3.22
C MET A 79 0.49 -1.98 2.61
N ARG A 80 0.95 -1.21 1.62
CA ARG A 80 0.08 -0.44 0.73
C ARG A 80 0.42 -0.71 -0.73
N THR A 81 -0.61 -0.99 -1.54
CA THR A 81 -0.49 -1.26 -2.99
C THR A 81 -1.58 -0.52 -3.77
N ASP A 82 -1.41 -0.39 -5.08
CA ASP A 82 -2.30 0.34 -5.96
C ASP A 82 -3.56 -0.46 -6.34
N ASN A 83 -4.69 0.22 -6.49
CA ASN A 83 -5.97 -0.38 -6.91
C ASN A 83 -6.05 -0.49 -8.44
N ASP A 84 -5.04 -1.12 -9.03
CA ASP A 84 -4.89 -1.24 -10.48
C ASP A 84 -6.10 -1.92 -11.13
N VAL A 85 -6.47 -1.42 -12.32
CA VAL A 85 -7.39 -2.11 -13.23
C VAL A 85 -6.62 -2.61 -14.43
N PHE A 86 -6.60 -3.92 -14.63
CA PHE A 86 -5.96 -4.55 -15.79
C PHE A 86 -6.98 -5.18 -16.71
N ALA A 87 -6.57 -5.34 -17.97
CA ALA A 87 -7.34 -6.03 -18.97
C ALA A 87 -6.88 -7.49 -19.10
N LYS A 88 -7.80 -8.41 -19.38
CA LYS A 88 -7.48 -9.82 -19.62
C LYS A 88 -8.30 -10.42 -20.77
N PRO A 89 -7.74 -11.38 -21.52
CA PRO A 89 -6.33 -11.78 -21.51
C PRO A 89 -5.40 -10.68 -22.06
N ASN A 90 -4.09 -10.73 -21.78
CA ASN A 90 -3.12 -9.71 -22.20
C ASN A 90 -3.11 -9.46 -23.72
N LYS A 91 -3.33 -10.52 -24.51
CA LYS A 91 -3.48 -10.44 -25.97
C LYS A 91 -4.96 -10.53 -26.30
N LYS A 92 -5.49 -9.53 -27.02
CA LYS A 92 -6.91 -9.42 -27.39
C LYS A 92 -7.82 -9.43 -26.13
N PRO A 93 -7.74 -8.39 -25.28
CA PRO A 93 -8.50 -8.32 -24.05
C PRO A 93 -10.00 -8.32 -24.31
N THR A 94 -10.73 -9.09 -23.50
CA THR A 94 -12.20 -9.21 -23.52
C THR A 94 -12.83 -8.73 -22.22
N LYS A 95 -12.06 -8.70 -21.13
CA LYS A 95 -12.49 -8.23 -19.82
C LYS A 95 -11.51 -7.23 -19.21
N ASN A 96 -12.01 -6.42 -18.28
CA ASN A 96 -11.26 -5.69 -17.28
C ASN A 96 -11.51 -6.33 -15.91
N TYR A 97 -10.61 -6.12 -14.95
CA TYR A 97 -10.78 -6.54 -13.57
C TYR A 97 -9.95 -5.67 -12.62
N TYR A 98 -10.32 -5.59 -11.34
CA TYR A 98 -9.45 -4.96 -10.35
C TYR A 98 -8.31 -5.91 -10.00
N ALA A 99 -7.13 -5.63 -10.56
CA ALA A 99 -5.91 -6.36 -10.29
C ALA A 99 -5.40 -6.11 -8.87
N GLY A 100 -5.62 -4.91 -8.32
CA GLY A 100 -5.33 -4.61 -6.91
C GLY A 100 -6.11 -5.52 -5.96
N ILE A 101 -7.40 -5.74 -6.19
CA ILE A 101 -8.24 -6.66 -5.40
C ILE A 101 -7.73 -8.10 -5.48
N SER A 102 -7.51 -8.61 -6.69
CA SER A 102 -6.97 -9.97 -6.86
C SER A 102 -5.59 -10.13 -6.19
N ARG A 103 -4.76 -9.09 -6.21
CA ARG A 103 -3.44 -9.09 -5.56
C ARG A 103 -3.57 -9.23 -4.05
N VAL A 104 -4.39 -8.39 -3.41
CA VAL A 104 -4.51 -8.39 -1.95
C VAL A 104 -5.19 -9.64 -1.43
N MET A 105 -6.21 -10.16 -2.13
CA MET A 105 -6.83 -11.44 -1.78
C MET A 105 -5.84 -12.60 -1.95
N GLY A 106 -5.05 -12.59 -3.03
CA GLY A 106 -4.00 -13.57 -3.23
C GLY A 106 -2.84 -13.49 -2.23
N ILE A 107 -2.68 -12.36 -1.53
CA ILE A 107 -1.73 -12.21 -0.41
C ILE A 107 -2.35 -12.77 0.87
N LEU A 108 -3.62 -12.45 1.15
CA LEU A 108 -4.33 -12.95 2.33
C LEU A 108 -4.33 -14.49 2.40
N THR A 109 -4.61 -15.15 1.28
CA THR A 109 -4.61 -16.63 1.17
C THR A 109 -3.24 -17.27 1.39
N GLN A 110 -2.15 -16.50 1.48
CA GLN A 110 -0.82 -17.03 1.76
C GLN A 110 -0.61 -17.34 3.24
N PHE A 111 -1.32 -16.66 4.14
CA PHE A 111 -1.11 -16.75 5.59
C PHE A 111 -2.39 -16.87 6.41
N LYS A 112 -3.56 -16.92 5.75
CA LYS A 112 -4.84 -17.26 6.34
C LYS A 112 -5.43 -18.48 5.63
N ASP A 113 -6.14 -19.29 6.41
CA ASP A 113 -6.77 -20.51 5.92
C ASP A 113 -8.10 -20.22 5.23
N GLU A 114 -8.61 -21.21 4.49
CA GLU A 114 -9.89 -21.14 3.76
C GLU A 114 -11.10 -20.85 4.67
N ASP A 115 -10.95 -21.07 5.98
CA ASP A 115 -12.00 -20.77 6.94
C ASP A 115 -12.21 -19.28 7.23
N ASN A 116 -11.28 -18.43 6.81
CA ASN A 116 -11.37 -16.99 6.96
C ASN A 116 -12.59 -16.40 6.22
N GLU A 117 -13.39 -15.58 6.90
CA GLU A 117 -14.65 -15.03 6.36
C GLU A 117 -14.45 -14.23 5.08
N LEU A 118 -13.38 -13.42 5.00
CA LEU A 118 -13.10 -12.62 3.82
C LEU A 118 -12.64 -13.49 2.62
N ILE A 119 -11.92 -14.59 2.88
CA ILE A 119 -11.55 -15.57 1.85
C ILE A 119 -12.79 -16.31 1.35
N LYS A 120 -13.69 -16.74 2.24
CA LYS A 120 -14.97 -17.36 1.87
C LYS A 120 -15.80 -16.43 0.98
N TYR A 121 -15.96 -15.18 1.41
CA TYR A 121 -16.65 -14.15 0.63
C TYR A 121 -16.00 -13.97 -0.75
N TRP A 122 -14.68 -13.84 -0.82
CA TRP A 122 -13.98 -13.72 -2.11
C TRP A 122 -14.24 -14.92 -3.02
N ASN A 123 -14.20 -16.15 -2.50
CA ASN A 123 -14.43 -17.35 -3.32
C ASN A 123 -15.87 -17.43 -3.88
N GLU A 124 -16.84 -16.80 -3.22
CA GLU A 124 -18.23 -16.73 -3.68
C GLU A 124 -18.46 -15.60 -4.70
N HIS A 125 -17.64 -14.53 -4.65
CA HIS A 125 -17.85 -13.29 -5.39
C HIS A 125 -16.71 -12.93 -6.37
N ASP A 126 -15.69 -13.77 -6.57
CA ASP A 126 -14.50 -13.44 -7.38
C ASP A 126 -14.84 -13.14 -8.85
N ASN A 127 -15.90 -13.75 -9.37
CA ASN A 127 -16.47 -13.52 -10.69
C ASN A 127 -16.99 -12.10 -10.89
N GLU A 128 -17.43 -11.42 -9.82
CA GLU A 128 -17.90 -10.02 -9.83
C GLU A 128 -16.74 -9.03 -9.97
N ASN A 129 -15.49 -9.46 -9.73
CA ASN A 129 -14.31 -8.63 -9.92
C ASN A 129 -13.99 -8.37 -11.40
N GLU A 130 -14.71 -8.99 -12.33
CA GLU A 130 -14.47 -8.89 -13.77
C GLU A 130 -15.65 -8.27 -14.52
N TRP A 131 -15.36 -7.44 -15.52
CA TRP A 131 -16.38 -6.85 -16.39
C TRP A 131 -15.88 -6.71 -17.83
N GLU A 132 -16.75 -6.29 -18.73
CA GLU A 132 -16.43 -6.16 -20.15
C GLU A 132 -15.30 -5.14 -20.41
N TYR A 133 -14.39 -5.50 -21.31
CA TYR A 133 -13.24 -4.66 -21.67
C TYR A 133 -13.68 -3.26 -22.16
N LYS A 134 -12.93 -2.23 -21.74
CA LYS A 134 -13.18 -0.80 -22.01
C LYS A 134 -14.51 -0.24 -21.49
N LYS A 135 -15.32 -1.02 -20.77
CA LYS A 135 -16.46 -0.49 -20.01
C LYS A 135 -16.04 -0.05 -18.61
N LYS A 136 -16.87 0.81 -18.02
CA LYS A 136 -16.76 1.17 -16.60
C LYS A 136 -17.11 -0.06 -15.75
N PRO A 137 -16.52 -0.19 -14.55
CA PRO A 137 -16.88 -1.26 -13.63
C PRO A 137 -18.39 -1.17 -13.31
N PRO A 138 -19.12 -2.30 -13.33
CA PRO A 138 -20.51 -2.35 -12.91
C PRO A 138 -20.62 -2.19 -11.39
N LYS A 139 -21.84 -2.06 -10.88
CA LYS A 139 -22.07 -1.78 -9.45
C LYS A 139 -21.52 -2.91 -8.58
N GLU A 140 -21.71 -4.16 -8.99
CA GLU A 140 -21.26 -5.36 -8.30
C GLU A 140 -19.73 -5.35 -8.11
N ALA A 141 -18.98 -5.00 -9.16
CA ALA A 141 -17.52 -4.88 -9.07
C ALA A 141 -17.08 -3.74 -8.13
N ILE A 142 -17.81 -2.62 -8.12
CA ILE A 142 -17.53 -1.47 -7.23
C ILE A 142 -17.83 -1.82 -5.78
N ASP A 143 -18.97 -2.49 -5.53
CA ASP A 143 -19.41 -2.90 -4.19
C ASP A 143 -18.44 -3.94 -3.63
N LEU A 144 -18.04 -4.95 -4.43
CA LEU A 144 -16.99 -5.92 -4.09
C LEU A 144 -15.66 -5.25 -3.75
N ASN A 145 -15.22 -4.31 -4.59
CA ASN A 145 -13.98 -3.57 -4.37
C ASN A 145 -14.03 -2.79 -3.05
N THR A 146 -15.14 -2.11 -2.79
CA THR A 146 -15.34 -1.31 -1.57
C THR A 146 -15.29 -2.19 -0.34
N TYR A 147 -16.06 -3.28 -0.32
CA TYR A 147 -16.12 -4.22 0.80
C TYR A 147 -14.74 -4.83 1.11
N ILE A 148 -14.07 -5.41 0.10
CA ILE A 148 -12.76 -6.04 0.31
C ILE A 148 -11.75 -5.04 0.84
N ARG A 149 -11.74 -3.81 0.30
CA ARG A 149 -10.78 -2.79 0.73
C ARG A 149 -10.96 -2.37 2.18
N GLU A 150 -12.20 -2.33 2.67
CA GLU A 150 -12.49 -2.00 4.06
C GLU A 150 -12.09 -3.17 4.97
N GLU A 151 -12.58 -4.37 4.67
CA GLU A 151 -12.37 -5.55 5.50
C GLU A 151 -10.91 -5.99 5.57
N ILE A 152 -10.16 -5.85 4.48
CA ILE A 152 -8.79 -6.37 4.43
C ILE A 152 -7.80 -5.57 5.29
N THR A 153 -8.17 -4.34 5.68
CA THR A 153 -7.32 -3.48 6.54
C THR A 153 -7.02 -4.10 7.90
N GLN A 154 -7.91 -4.94 8.43
CA GLN A 154 -7.71 -5.65 9.69
C GLN A 154 -6.52 -6.63 9.64
N TYR A 155 -6.06 -7.00 8.45
CA TYR A 155 -4.90 -7.88 8.22
C TYR A 155 -3.62 -7.10 7.90
N GLY A 156 -3.59 -5.79 8.10
CA GLY A 156 -2.44 -4.94 7.77
C GLY A 156 -2.26 -4.69 6.27
N ILE A 157 -3.26 -5.00 5.45
CA ILE A 157 -3.20 -4.82 4.00
C ILE A 157 -4.06 -3.60 3.62
N TYR A 158 -3.45 -2.63 2.95
CA TYR A 158 -4.12 -1.41 2.53
C TYR A 158 -4.07 -1.26 1.01
N LEU A 159 -5.20 -0.89 0.42
CA LEU A 159 -5.30 -0.61 -1.01
C LEU A 159 -5.58 0.88 -1.20
N SER A 160 -4.81 1.52 -2.09
CA SER A 160 -5.06 2.91 -2.50
C SER A 160 -6.49 3.06 -3.06
N MET A 161 -7.00 4.29 -3.14
CA MET A 161 -8.22 4.51 -3.94
C MET A 161 -7.91 4.31 -5.42
N PHE A 162 -6.77 4.81 -5.88
CA PHE A 162 -6.27 4.65 -7.25
C PHE A 162 -4.76 4.34 -7.27
N ASP A 163 -3.93 5.33 -6.95
CA ASP A 163 -2.48 5.25 -6.85
C ASP A 163 -1.99 6.36 -5.89
N LEU A 164 -0.70 6.37 -5.52
CA LEU A 164 -0.14 7.39 -4.63
C LEU A 164 -0.45 8.82 -5.12
N GLU A 165 -0.21 9.13 -6.38
CA GLU A 165 -0.32 10.49 -6.91
C GLU A 165 -1.77 10.99 -6.97
N THR A 166 -2.69 10.13 -7.40
CA THR A 166 -4.11 10.43 -7.53
C THR A 166 -4.75 10.59 -6.17
N ASP A 167 -4.39 9.73 -5.22
CA ASP A 167 -4.87 9.82 -3.85
C ASP A 167 -4.41 11.16 -3.23
N LEU A 168 -3.13 11.51 -3.38
CA LEU A 168 -2.61 12.80 -2.94
C LEU A 168 -3.30 14.00 -3.61
N ALA A 169 -3.52 13.95 -4.93
CA ALA A 169 -4.20 15.02 -5.66
C ALA A 169 -5.69 15.19 -5.27
N LYS A 170 -6.28 14.19 -4.61
CA LYS A 170 -7.67 14.20 -4.11
C LYS A 170 -7.77 14.33 -2.59
N SER A 171 -6.64 14.34 -1.89
CA SER A 171 -6.53 14.45 -0.44
C SER A 171 -6.54 15.90 0.05
N SER A 172 -6.40 16.09 1.36
CA SER A 172 -6.36 17.40 2.02
C SER A 172 -5.19 18.29 1.54
N ILE A 173 -4.11 17.70 0.99
CA ILE A 173 -2.95 18.45 0.46
C ILE A 173 -3.14 19.00 -0.97
N LYS A 174 -4.28 18.72 -1.60
CA LYS A 174 -4.59 19.07 -3.00
C LYS A 174 -4.25 20.52 -3.38
N ASN A 175 -4.59 21.49 -2.53
CA ASN A 175 -4.36 22.91 -2.86
C ASN A 175 -2.88 23.27 -2.88
N ILE A 176 -2.09 22.72 -1.94
CA ILE A 176 -0.63 22.90 -1.89
C ILE A 176 0.03 22.28 -3.12
N LEU A 177 -0.43 21.10 -3.56
CA LEU A 177 0.04 20.47 -4.79
C LEU A 177 -0.27 21.31 -6.03
N LYS A 178 -1.50 21.84 -6.13
CA LYS A 178 -1.89 22.71 -7.26
C LYS A 178 -1.02 23.95 -7.36
N GLU A 179 -0.74 24.59 -6.22
CA GLU A 179 0.15 25.74 -6.13
C GLU A 179 1.57 25.36 -6.55
N TYR A 180 2.13 24.31 -5.97
CA TYR A 180 3.50 23.86 -6.24
C TYR A 180 3.74 23.52 -7.72
N TYR A 181 2.84 22.74 -8.34
CA TYR A 181 2.97 22.35 -9.74
C TYR A 181 2.46 23.41 -10.73
N GLY A 182 1.83 24.48 -10.25
CA GLY A 182 1.17 25.48 -11.10
C GLY A 182 0.05 24.88 -11.96
N LYS A 183 -0.66 23.86 -11.46
CA LYS A 183 -1.71 23.13 -12.20
C LYS A 183 -3.08 23.35 -11.56
N LYS A 184 -4.00 24.01 -12.28
CA LYS A 184 -5.37 24.22 -11.80
C LYS A 184 -6.26 22.98 -11.93
N ARG A 185 -6.09 22.21 -13.02
CA ARG A 185 -6.91 21.04 -13.36
C ARG A 185 -6.31 19.77 -12.75
N GLU A 186 -7.15 18.95 -12.13
CA GLU A 186 -6.76 17.72 -11.43
C GLU A 186 -6.03 16.73 -12.35
N ASN A 187 -6.59 16.40 -13.51
CA ASN A 187 -5.95 15.48 -14.46
C ASN A 187 -4.55 15.93 -14.89
N SER A 188 -4.33 17.25 -15.00
CA SER A 188 -3.02 17.80 -15.38
C SER A 188 -2.02 17.79 -14.22
N LEU A 189 -2.51 17.89 -12.99
CA LEU A 189 -1.72 17.74 -11.77
C LEU A 189 -1.28 16.28 -11.62
N ILE A 190 -2.23 15.34 -11.65
CA ILE A 190 -1.96 13.90 -11.54
C ILE A 190 -0.94 13.47 -12.59
N LYS A 191 -1.16 13.84 -13.86
CA LYS A 191 -0.21 13.51 -14.93
C LYS A 191 1.19 14.09 -14.69
N ALA A 192 1.29 15.31 -14.15
CA ALA A 192 2.58 15.89 -13.82
C ALA A 192 3.26 15.09 -12.70
N MET A 193 2.55 14.77 -11.62
CA MET A 193 3.06 13.97 -10.50
C MET A 193 3.53 12.57 -10.95
N GLN A 194 2.79 11.92 -11.86
CA GLN A 194 3.11 10.57 -12.36
C GLN A 194 4.35 10.53 -13.28
N THR A 195 4.76 11.65 -13.89
CA THR A 195 6.01 11.69 -14.66
C THR A 195 7.21 11.71 -13.73
N HIS A 196 8.22 10.86 -13.95
CA HIS A 196 9.42 10.79 -13.10
C HIS A 196 9.09 10.75 -11.58
N LYS A 197 8.11 9.91 -11.19
CA LYS A 197 7.49 9.84 -9.85
C LYS A 197 8.45 10.14 -8.68
N ALA A 198 9.53 9.36 -8.55
CA ALA A 198 10.48 9.50 -7.44
C ALA A 198 11.19 10.86 -7.42
N LYS A 199 11.60 11.37 -8.59
CA LYS A 199 12.23 12.70 -8.69
C LYS A 199 11.24 13.80 -8.31
N ASN A 200 10.03 13.73 -8.86
CA ASN A 200 9.00 14.73 -8.58
C ASN A 200 8.58 14.73 -7.11
N MET A 201 8.49 13.55 -6.49
CA MET A 201 8.24 13.42 -5.06
C MET A 201 9.37 14.07 -4.25
N MET A 202 10.63 13.75 -4.57
CA MET A 202 11.79 14.35 -3.88
C MET A 202 11.80 15.88 -3.99
N ASP A 203 11.59 16.41 -5.20
CA ASP A 203 11.56 17.86 -5.45
C ASP A 203 10.43 18.54 -4.66
N PHE A 204 9.23 17.93 -4.61
CA PHE A 204 8.11 18.42 -3.81
C PHE A 204 8.42 18.43 -2.31
N LEU A 205 8.90 17.30 -1.79
CA LEU A 205 9.22 17.14 -0.37
C LEU A 205 10.32 18.10 0.08
N SER A 206 11.33 18.37 -0.76
CA SER A 206 12.40 19.32 -0.45
C SER A 206 11.90 20.74 -0.14
N LYS A 207 10.71 21.11 -0.66
CA LYS A 207 10.15 22.47 -0.55
C LYS A 207 8.88 22.56 0.30
N LYS A 208 8.09 21.49 0.37
CA LYS A 208 6.75 21.49 0.97
C LYS A 208 6.55 20.39 2.00
N ARG A 209 7.61 19.75 2.49
CA ARG A 209 7.54 18.72 3.54
C ARG A 209 6.72 19.16 4.75
N SER A 210 6.97 20.35 5.31
CA SER A 210 6.28 20.82 6.53
C SER A 210 4.75 20.94 6.37
N GLU A 211 4.26 20.93 5.14
CA GLU A 211 2.83 20.98 4.83
C GLU A 211 2.17 19.59 4.89
N LEU A 212 2.93 18.49 4.98
CA LEU A 212 2.35 17.14 4.99
C LEU A 212 1.50 16.84 6.24
N GLY A 213 1.63 17.63 7.30
CA GLY A 213 0.85 17.46 8.54
C GLY A 213 -0.67 17.50 8.31
N VAL A 214 -1.14 18.15 7.24
CA VAL A 214 -2.56 18.19 6.86
C VAL A 214 -3.13 16.81 6.50
N LEU A 215 -2.27 15.84 6.18
CA LEU A 215 -2.67 14.48 5.80
C LEU A 215 -2.88 13.56 7.01
N ARG A 216 -2.68 14.04 8.25
CA ARG A 216 -2.73 13.21 9.47
C ARG A 216 -4.01 12.36 9.57
N GLU A 217 -5.15 12.96 9.23
CA GLU A 217 -6.47 12.31 9.32
C GLU A 217 -6.92 11.69 7.98
N ASP A 218 -6.14 11.83 6.91
CA ASP A 218 -6.47 11.27 5.61
C ASP A 218 -6.15 9.77 5.55
N ASP A 219 -6.92 9.03 4.75
CA ASP A 219 -6.78 7.56 4.58
C ASP A 219 -5.36 7.12 4.23
N ILE A 220 -4.62 7.97 3.51
CA ILE A 220 -3.24 7.71 3.10
C ILE A 220 -2.30 7.49 4.31
N SER A 221 -2.61 8.08 5.47
CA SER A 221 -1.82 7.98 6.71
C SER A 221 -2.17 6.77 7.55
N LYS A 222 -3.35 6.15 7.34
CA LYS A 222 -3.84 5.02 8.15
C LYS A 222 -2.85 3.85 8.29
N PRO A 223 -2.17 3.37 7.22
CA PRO A 223 -1.26 2.23 7.35
C PRO A 223 -0.13 2.53 8.34
N LEU A 224 0.45 3.73 8.27
CA LEU A 224 1.57 4.13 9.11
C LEU A 224 1.15 4.28 10.58
N ILE A 225 -0.04 4.84 10.83
CA ILE A 225 -0.60 4.97 12.19
C ILE A 225 -0.92 3.59 12.78
N ALA A 226 -1.49 2.69 11.98
CA ALA A 226 -1.80 1.33 12.40
C ALA A 226 -0.53 0.55 12.75
N LEU A 227 0.51 0.63 11.91
CA LEU A 227 1.79 -0.02 12.17
C LEU A 227 2.44 0.50 13.46
N ARG A 228 2.45 1.83 13.66
CA ARG A 228 2.96 2.44 14.91
C ARG A 228 2.25 1.83 16.12
N SER A 229 0.92 1.80 16.09
CA SER A 229 0.11 1.30 17.22
C SER A 229 0.38 -0.18 17.49
N SER A 230 0.44 -1.01 16.45
CA SER A 230 0.79 -2.43 16.56
C SER A 230 2.18 -2.67 17.15
N VAL A 231 3.17 -1.86 16.77
CA VAL A 231 4.53 -1.94 17.31
C VAL A 231 4.57 -1.48 18.77
N GLU A 232 3.90 -0.38 19.12
CA GLU A 232 3.87 0.14 20.49
C GLU A 232 3.18 -0.83 21.47
N GLU A 233 2.07 -1.44 21.07
CA GLU A 233 1.35 -2.47 21.85
C GLU A 233 2.21 -3.71 22.13
N ARG A 234 3.05 -4.09 21.17
CA ARG A 234 3.95 -5.24 21.32
C ARG A 234 5.15 -4.93 22.22
N ILE A 235 5.70 -3.72 22.15
CA ILE A 235 6.85 -3.30 22.99
C ILE A 235 6.40 -3.06 24.43
N HIS A 236 5.19 -2.53 24.61
CA HIS A 236 4.57 -2.25 25.91
C HIS A 236 3.26 -3.02 26.04
N PRO A 237 3.29 -4.36 26.18
CA PRO A 237 2.07 -5.10 26.43
C PRO A 237 1.46 -4.56 27.71
N LYS A 238 0.23 -4.04 27.63
CA LYS A 238 -0.50 -3.62 28.83
C LYS A 238 -0.60 -4.86 29.73
N HIS A 239 0.13 -4.84 30.83
CA HIS A 239 -0.05 -5.80 31.91
C HIS A 239 -1.36 -5.42 32.60
N ASP A 240 -2.45 -6.06 32.18
CA ASP A 240 -3.64 -6.21 33.04
C ASP A 240 -3.37 -7.25 34.13
#